data_AF-A0A7S3YQ54-F1
#
_entry.id   AF-A0A7S3YQ54-F1
#
_cell.length_a   1.000
_cell.length_b   1.000
_cell.length_c   1.000
_cell.angle_alpha   90.00
_cell.angle_beta   90.00
_cell.angle_gamma   90.00
#
_symmetry.space_group_name_H-M   'P 1'
#
loop_
_entity.id
_entity.type
_entity.pdbx_description
1 polymer ?
#
loop_
_entity_poly.entity_id
_entity_poly.type
_entity_poly.pdbx_seq_one_letter_code
_entity_poly.pdbx_strand_id
1 'polypeptide(L)'
;MPRLDSSPESSTYRDGSIDQPRVSRTWSNPFTLFYNSSDGRESGRGPPSVRLVSGYSTFGIRQRSENDTGKRCSDWLQLFSPFVIEFVGTMFIGLTISLSLGSLNLWGPLAYGSVLLALAFVGGQVSGAHYNPAVTLAMLFCQKMRPITAIGYLVCQLGGGIVAGLLTLFLEDIKGDNAPYPVVGKGHSELQAVVCELLFTIVVVKVMLDADERKLLSLAARHALPEEGTFFGLGVGMATIGGGISAGPISGAVFNPAVGTGLLLVHDHVEKIWIYWVGPVLGAVIASGIWRVTTEWDMAMLDMPFNQTRFEIEPMWRIAVPHVMEFFGTFMVCFVIATTRWGAGAGVPLAPLAIGSMKVAAVYSASQSSMAHFNPAVTAAALFCGLFTREARDMIGWWFGIITAVLYVVAQLIASFAAAGVAAFVLGAPNGYPLANGNYSFHSHLIAEAVFSFLTAYVVLITSDTQGARLHFHESKNRWYQYSLASGFALMAGTVAVGDVSGAALNPAAGTGLPLVAGVARDVPIYWMGPMLGALLAAAAFSIAQVKSRKSVDLPFYRHVGINYDI
;
A
#
# COMPACT_ATOMS: atom_id res chain seq x y z
N MET A 1 55.54 27.79 60.42
CA MET A 1 55.50 26.56 61.25
C MET A 1 54.74 26.89 62.53
N PRO A 2 53.92 26.00 63.13
CA PRO A 2 53.78 24.56 62.86
C PRO A 2 52.33 24.08 62.59
N ARG A 3 52.24 22.83 62.10
CA ARG A 3 51.05 21.95 62.10
C ARG A 3 50.87 21.34 63.50
N LEU A 4 49.67 20.87 63.85
CA LEU A 4 49.40 19.48 64.25
C LEU A 4 47.90 19.22 64.51
N ASP A 5 47.49 18.03 64.09
CA ASP A 5 46.17 17.39 64.12
C ASP A 5 45.62 17.10 65.53
N SER A 6 44.28 17.00 65.64
CA SER A 6 43.62 15.82 66.25
C SER A 6 42.10 15.85 66.01
N SER A 7 41.58 14.74 65.49
CA SER A 7 40.17 14.32 65.57
C SER A 7 40.04 13.31 66.74
N PRO A 8 38.84 13.02 67.29
CA PRO A 8 37.82 12.18 66.62
C PRO A 8 36.32 12.50 66.90
N GLU A 9 35.48 12.04 65.95
CA GLU A 9 34.10 11.49 66.05
C GLU A 9 32.90 12.32 66.57
N SER A 10 31.94 12.64 65.68
CA SER A 10 30.71 11.84 65.42
C SER A 10 29.49 12.63 64.86
N SER A 11 28.86 12.03 63.84
CA SER A 11 27.43 12.09 63.48
C SER A 11 26.83 13.24 62.61
N THR A 12 26.20 12.79 61.52
CA THR A 12 25.14 13.39 60.68
C THR A 12 25.50 14.42 59.60
N TYR A 13 25.61 13.94 58.35
CA TYR A 13 25.45 14.75 57.12
C TYR A 13 23.96 14.85 56.78
N ARG A 14 23.48 16.08 56.52
CA ARG A 14 22.14 16.37 55.97
C ARG A 14 22.15 16.24 54.45
N ASP A 15 21.11 15.58 53.95
CA ASP A 15 20.80 15.34 52.54
C ASP A 15 20.29 16.61 51.82
N GLY A 16 20.61 16.71 50.53
CA GLY A 16 20.35 17.85 49.66
C GLY A 16 19.01 17.77 48.94
N SER A 17 18.26 18.87 48.94
CA SER A 17 17.01 19.01 48.19
C SER A 17 17.29 19.55 46.78
N ILE A 18 17.06 18.71 45.77
CA ILE A 18 16.89 19.12 44.38
C ILE A 18 15.42 19.52 44.17
N ASP A 19 15.20 20.78 43.81
CA ASP A 19 13.89 21.36 43.51
C ASP A 19 13.25 20.72 42.26
N GLN A 20 12.01 20.24 42.39
CA GLN A 20 11.15 19.86 41.27
C GLN A 20 10.29 21.06 40.82
N PRO A 21 10.17 21.36 39.51
CA PRO A 21 9.10 22.21 39.03
C PRO A 21 7.79 21.44 38.88
N ARG A 22 6.73 22.01 39.48
CA ARG A 22 5.34 21.52 39.48
C ARG A 22 4.76 21.40 38.07
N VAL A 23 4.18 20.24 37.77
CA VAL A 23 3.31 20.00 36.62
C VAL A 23 1.92 20.58 36.93
N SER A 24 1.49 21.58 36.16
CA SER A 24 0.07 21.94 36.06
C SER A 24 -0.48 21.35 34.76
N ARG A 25 -1.42 20.41 34.89
CA ARG A 25 -2.17 19.83 33.75
C ARG A 25 -3.23 20.83 33.32
N THR A 26 -3.06 21.42 32.14
CA THR A 26 -4.15 22.03 31.39
C THR A 26 -4.26 21.30 30.05
N TRP A 27 -5.43 20.71 29.81
CA TRP A 27 -5.78 20.08 28.55
C TRP A 27 -6.13 21.17 27.54
N SER A 28 -5.32 21.33 26.49
CA SER A 28 -5.61 22.22 25.37
C SER A 28 -5.68 21.43 24.06
N ASN A 29 -6.91 21.22 23.60
CA ASN A 29 -7.44 21.10 22.24
C ASN A 29 -6.43 20.90 21.07
N PRO A 30 -6.52 19.82 20.25
CA PRO A 30 -5.55 19.52 19.18
C PRO A 30 -5.78 20.26 17.86
N PHE A 31 -6.74 21.18 17.79
CA PHE A 31 -6.99 21.99 16.61
C PHE A 31 -6.64 23.43 16.95
N THR A 32 -5.54 23.95 16.38
CA THR A 32 -5.28 25.34 15.96
C THR A 32 -3.79 25.68 16.17
N LEU A 33 -3.03 25.85 15.08
CA LEU A 33 -1.76 26.58 15.11
C LEU A 33 -1.88 27.75 14.12
N PHE A 34 -2.08 28.95 14.66
CA PHE A 34 -1.97 30.21 13.93
C PHE A 34 -0.50 30.60 13.77
N TYR A 35 -0.16 31.09 12.58
CA TYR A 35 1.12 31.68 12.22
C TYR A 35 1.23 33.09 12.82
N ASN A 36 2.38 33.45 13.41
CA ASN A 36 2.70 34.84 13.72
C ASN A 36 4.09 35.16 13.16
N SER A 37 4.15 36.11 12.22
CA SER A 37 5.39 36.58 11.61
C SER A 37 5.67 38.03 12.04
N SER A 38 6.69 38.22 12.86
CA SER A 38 7.34 39.53 13.04
C SER A 38 8.71 39.37 13.70
N ASP A 39 9.71 39.97 13.05
CA ASP A 39 11.06 40.37 13.52
C ASP A 39 12.08 39.26 13.85
N GLY A 40 13.39 39.39 13.63
CA GLY A 40 14.24 40.50 13.20
C GLY A 40 15.66 39.96 12.94
N ARG A 41 16.52 40.80 12.36
CA ARG A 41 17.90 40.51 11.90
C ARG A 41 18.79 39.91 13.00
N GLU A 42 19.59 38.89 12.66
CA GLU A 42 20.92 38.72 13.25
C GLU A 42 21.87 37.90 12.34
N SER A 43 23.10 38.37 12.27
CA SER A 43 24.21 37.90 11.44
C SER A 43 25.13 36.96 12.23
N GLY A 44 25.39 35.75 11.70
CA GLY A 44 26.41 34.85 12.24
C GLY A 44 26.59 33.63 11.34
N ARG A 45 27.80 33.44 10.79
CA ARG A 45 28.17 32.31 9.94
C ARG A 45 28.23 31.02 10.76
N GLY A 46 27.25 30.13 10.58
CA GLY A 46 27.29 28.71 10.91
C GLY A 46 27.00 27.87 9.66
N PRO A 47 27.27 26.55 9.65
CA PRO A 47 26.96 25.70 8.51
C PRO A 47 25.44 25.77 8.22
N PRO A 48 25.02 25.68 6.94
CA PRO A 48 23.64 25.92 6.58
C PRO A 48 22.75 24.89 7.30
N SER A 49 21.98 25.35 8.28
CA SER A 49 20.89 24.56 8.84
C SER A 49 19.90 24.34 7.70
N VAL A 50 19.75 23.08 7.29
CA VAL A 50 18.70 22.69 6.35
C VAL A 50 17.37 22.77 7.11
N ARG A 51 16.80 23.97 7.13
CA ARG A 51 15.37 24.16 7.43
C ARG A 51 14.61 23.59 6.24
N LEU A 52 14.06 22.40 6.37
CA LEU A 52 12.98 21.92 5.51
C LEU A 52 11.76 22.83 5.76
N VAL A 53 11.72 23.92 5.01
CA VAL A 53 10.48 24.68 4.82
C VAL A 53 9.56 23.71 4.07
N SER A 54 8.47 23.31 4.73
CA SER A 54 7.29 22.73 4.07
C SER A 54 6.74 23.78 3.10
N GLY A 55 7.34 23.81 1.91
CA GLY A 55 7.03 24.72 0.83
C GLY A 55 6.34 23.92 -0.25
N TYR A 56 5.07 24.21 -0.46
CA TYR A 56 4.25 23.75 -1.59
C TYR A 56 5.09 23.64 -2.88
N SER A 57 5.46 22.42 -3.27
CA SER A 57 6.14 22.16 -4.54
C SER A 57 5.20 21.47 -5.53
N THR A 58 4.08 22.11 -5.84
CA THR A 58 3.34 21.83 -7.08
C THR A 58 3.48 22.90 -8.16
N PHE A 59 4.27 23.96 -7.94
CA PHE A 59 4.62 24.91 -8.99
C PHE A 59 6.02 25.48 -8.77
N GLY A 60 6.99 24.99 -9.54
CA GLY A 60 8.31 25.63 -9.65
C GLY A 60 8.22 26.89 -10.49
N ILE A 61 7.82 28.02 -9.91
CA ILE A 61 7.89 29.32 -10.59
C ILE A 61 9.34 29.79 -10.58
N ARG A 62 10.02 29.62 -11.71
CA ARG A 62 11.35 30.16 -12.00
C ARG A 62 11.27 31.70 -12.05
N GLN A 63 12.20 32.42 -11.40
CA GLN A 63 12.28 33.88 -11.50
C GLN A 63 12.48 34.34 -12.97
N ARG A 64 11.80 35.43 -13.29
CA ARG A 64 11.36 35.87 -14.62
C ARG A 64 12.46 36.61 -15.40
N SER A 65 12.62 36.31 -16.68
CA SER A 65 13.34 37.13 -17.66
C SER A 65 12.39 37.45 -18.84
N GLU A 66 12.27 38.75 -19.13
CA GLU A 66 11.41 39.40 -20.11
C GLU A 66 11.74 38.96 -21.55
N ASN A 67 10.81 38.28 -22.22
CA ASN A 67 10.67 38.18 -23.69
C ASN A 67 9.38 37.38 -23.99
N ASP A 68 8.34 38.05 -24.53
CA ASP A 68 6.96 37.92 -24.04
C ASP A 68 5.83 37.69 -25.09
N THR A 69 6.01 36.83 -26.09
CA THR A 69 4.87 36.40 -26.94
C THR A 69 4.78 34.88 -27.13
N GLY A 70 5.89 34.20 -27.38
CA GLY A 70 5.95 32.73 -27.41
C GLY A 70 5.78 32.04 -26.05
N LYS A 71 6.13 32.73 -24.95
CA LYS A 71 6.03 32.22 -23.56
C LYS A 71 4.60 32.23 -22.99
N ARG A 72 3.74 33.16 -23.44
CA ARG A 72 2.37 33.28 -22.95
C ARG A 72 1.51 32.06 -23.30
N CYS A 73 1.70 31.51 -24.51
CA CYS A 73 0.98 30.31 -24.95
C CYS A 73 1.41 29.06 -24.13
N SER A 74 2.71 28.97 -23.78
CA SER A 74 3.21 27.88 -22.93
C SER A 74 2.73 27.96 -21.48
N ASP A 75 2.52 29.16 -20.94
CA ASP A 75 2.11 29.34 -19.54
C ASP A 75 0.64 28.93 -19.31
N TRP A 76 -0.26 29.26 -20.25
CA TRP A 76 -1.65 28.83 -20.20
C TRP A 76 -1.79 27.32 -20.39
N LEU A 77 -1.05 26.73 -21.32
CA LEU A 77 -1.05 25.27 -21.54
C LEU A 77 -0.56 24.52 -20.29
N GLN A 78 0.46 25.04 -19.61
CA GLN A 78 0.93 24.45 -18.35
C GLN A 78 -0.11 24.57 -17.23
N LEU A 79 -0.84 25.68 -17.17
CA LEU A 79 -1.89 25.88 -16.16
C LEU A 79 -3.12 25.00 -16.42
N PHE A 80 -3.53 24.83 -17.68
CA PHE A 80 -4.77 24.13 -18.04
C PHE A 80 -4.59 22.63 -18.32
N SER A 81 -3.40 22.18 -18.71
CA SER A 81 -3.16 20.77 -19.05
C SER A 81 -3.54 19.77 -17.96
N PRO A 82 -3.35 20.02 -16.64
CA PRO A 82 -3.78 19.09 -15.61
C PRO A 82 -5.29 18.86 -15.62
N PHE A 83 -6.08 19.91 -15.78
CA PHE A 83 -7.54 19.84 -15.82
C PHE A 83 -8.06 19.06 -17.04
N VAL A 84 -7.43 19.26 -18.20
CA VAL A 84 -7.75 18.49 -19.42
C VAL A 84 -7.42 17.01 -19.23
N ILE A 85 -6.26 16.70 -18.66
CA ILE A 85 -5.86 15.33 -18.37
C ILE A 85 -6.85 14.68 -17.38
N GLU A 86 -7.24 15.37 -16.32
CA GLU A 86 -8.23 14.87 -15.36
C GLU A 86 -9.59 14.56 -16.01
N PHE A 87 -10.06 15.43 -16.90
CA PHE A 87 -11.27 15.20 -17.69
C PHE A 87 -11.13 13.98 -18.61
N VAL A 88 -10.08 13.94 -19.44
CA VAL A 88 -9.86 12.88 -20.44
C VAL A 88 -9.66 11.52 -19.78
N GLY A 89 -8.87 11.47 -18.71
CA GLY A 89 -8.62 10.22 -17.98
C GLY A 89 -9.90 9.69 -17.35
N THR A 90 -10.68 10.53 -16.67
CA THR A 90 -11.96 10.12 -16.08
C THR A 90 -12.96 9.65 -17.14
N MET A 91 -13.00 10.34 -18.29
CA MET A 91 -13.83 9.95 -19.43
C MET A 91 -13.48 8.55 -19.95
N PHE A 92 -12.20 8.28 -20.23
CA PHE A 92 -11.79 6.96 -20.74
C PHE A 92 -11.99 5.84 -19.72
N ILE A 93 -11.76 6.10 -18.44
CA ILE A 93 -12.03 5.12 -17.37
C ILE A 93 -13.53 4.81 -17.31
N GLY A 94 -14.38 5.84 -17.24
CA GLY A 94 -15.83 5.66 -17.17
C GLY A 94 -16.41 4.96 -18.39
N LEU A 95 -15.93 5.32 -19.58
CA LEU A 95 -16.36 4.71 -20.84
C LEU A 95 -15.97 3.23 -20.88
N THR A 96 -14.73 2.91 -20.48
CA THR A 96 -14.25 1.52 -20.47
C THR A 96 -15.01 0.68 -19.44
N ILE A 97 -15.30 1.22 -18.25
CA ILE A 97 -16.12 0.54 -17.24
C ILE A 97 -17.51 0.24 -17.81
N SER A 98 -18.19 1.26 -18.32
CA SER A 98 -19.56 1.16 -18.83
C SER A 98 -19.68 0.16 -20.00
N LEU A 99 -18.83 0.26 -21.02
CA LEU A 99 -18.83 -0.68 -22.15
C LEU A 99 -18.44 -2.12 -21.73
N SER A 100 -17.67 -2.27 -20.65
CA SER A 100 -17.30 -3.59 -20.11
C SER A 100 -18.41 -4.22 -19.28
N LEU A 101 -19.32 -3.43 -18.70
CA LEU A 101 -20.46 -3.94 -17.93
C LEU A 101 -21.53 -4.58 -18.83
N GLY A 102 -21.76 -4.03 -20.03
CA GLY A 102 -22.84 -4.46 -20.94
C GLY A 102 -22.71 -5.84 -21.53
N SER A 103 -21.49 -6.33 -21.63
CA SER A 103 -21.19 -7.62 -22.25
C SER A 103 -21.12 -8.78 -21.25
N LEU A 104 -21.42 -8.54 -19.96
CA LEU A 104 -21.11 -9.47 -18.85
C LEU A 104 -19.67 -10.02 -18.99
N ASN A 105 -18.77 -9.15 -19.45
CA ASN A 105 -17.44 -9.55 -19.85
C ASN A 105 -16.61 -9.80 -18.59
N LEU A 106 -16.26 -11.06 -18.38
CA LEU A 106 -15.40 -11.48 -17.28
C LEU A 106 -14.06 -10.70 -17.29
N TRP A 107 -13.61 -10.24 -18.45
CA TRP A 107 -12.39 -9.44 -18.64
C TRP A 107 -12.58 -7.93 -18.44
N GLY A 108 -13.80 -7.46 -18.16
CA GLY A 108 -14.07 -6.04 -17.92
C GLY A 108 -13.12 -5.40 -16.89
N PRO A 109 -12.94 -5.98 -15.71
CA PRO A 109 -11.96 -5.54 -14.72
C PRO A 109 -10.53 -5.41 -15.25
N LEU A 110 -10.10 -6.34 -16.10
CA LEU A 110 -8.79 -6.26 -16.74
C LEU A 110 -8.73 -5.06 -17.70
N ALA A 111 -9.80 -4.78 -18.46
CA ALA A 111 -9.84 -3.68 -19.41
C ALA A 111 -9.77 -2.31 -18.71
N TYR A 112 -10.68 -2.00 -17.78
CA TYR A 112 -10.67 -0.68 -17.13
C TYR A 112 -9.49 -0.50 -16.16
N GLY A 113 -9.01 -1.58 -15.53
CA GLY A 113 -7.77 -1.53 -14.76
C GLY A 113 -6.52 -1.27 -15.61
N SER A 114 -6.46 -1.84 -16.82
CA SER A 114 -5.38 -1.58 -17.78
C SER A 114 -5.44 -0.17 -18.37
N VAL A 115 -6.64 0.35 -18.64
CA VAL A 115 -6.84 1.74 -19.08
C VAL A 115 -6.40 2.71 -17.99
N LEU A 116 -6.77 2.47 -16.72
CA LEU A 116 -6.30 3.29 -15.61
C LEU A 116 -4.77 3.23 -15.48
N LEU A 117 -4.16 2.06 -15.61
CA LEU A 117 -2.70 1.91 -15.61
C LEU A 117 -2.04 2.75 -16.70
N ALA A 118 -2.55 2.66 -17.93
CA ALA A 118 -2.00 3.41 -19.07
C ALA A 118 -2.15 4.92 -18.87
N LEU A 119 -3.34 5.37 -18.44
CA LEU A 119 -3.61 6.78 -18.17
C LEU A 119 -2.81 7.33 -17.00
N ALA A 120 -2.48 6.49 -16.01
CA ALA A 120 -1.62 6.87 -14.90
C ALA A 120 -0.18 7.14 -15.37
N PHE A 121 0.36 6.32 -16.29
CA PHE A 121 1.66 6.60 -16.90
C PHE A 121 1.66 7.87 -17.75
N VAL A 122 0.56 8.16 -18.45
CA VAL A 122 0.44 9.38 -19.28
C VAL A 122 0.24 10.63 -18.43
N GLY A 123 -0.69 10.62 -17.49
CA GLY A 123 -1.09 11.82 -16.74
C GLY A 123 -0.38 12.02 -15.40
N GLY A 124 0.37 11.04 -14.91
CA GLY A 124 1.02 11.11 -13.59
C GLY A 124 2.03 12.26 -13.46
N GLN A 125 2.68 12.65 -14.55
CA GLN A 125 3.59 13.80 -14.58
C GLN A 125 2.86 15.13 -14.77
N VAL A 126 1.65 15.12 -15.33
CA VAL A 126 0.89 16.33 -15.68
C VAL A 126 -0.07 16.72 -14.58
N SER A 127 -1.01 15.85 -14.22
CA SER A 127 -2.03 16.12 -13.21
C SER A 127 -1.82 15.39 -11.89
N GLY A 128 -0.92 14.41 -11.87
CA GLY A 128 -0.87 13.40 -10.80
C GLY A 128 -1.80 12.22 -11.04
N ALA A 129 -2.56 12.22 -12.15
CA ALA A 129 -3.47 11.16 -12.57
C ALA A 129 -4.49 10.77 -11.48
N HIS A 130 -5.19 11.75 -10.89
CA HIS A 130 -6.16 11.46 -9.85
C HIS A 130 -7.37 10.73 -10.46
N TYR A 131 -7.93 11.29 -11.54
CA TYR A 131 -9.09 10.83 -12.31
C TYR A 131 -10.33 10.47 -11.47
N ASN A 132 -10.35 10.89 -10.22
CA ASN A 132 -11.22 10.37 -9.19
C ASN A 132 -11.38 11.41 -8.07
N PRO A 133 -12.62 11.86 -7.78
CA PRO A 133 -12.88 12.74 -6.67
C PRO A 133 -12.38 12.24 -5.32
N ALA A 134 -12.46 10.93 -5.03
CA ALA A 134 -11.97 10.35 -3.79
C ALA A 134 -10.46 10.52 -3.62
N VAL A 135 -9.68 10.30 -4.69
CA VAL A 135 -8.22 10.53 -4.70
C VAL A 135 -7.90 12.01 -4.54
N THR A 136 -8.63 12.88 -5.26
CA THR A 136 -8.44 14.34 -5.18
C THR A 136 -8.74 14.88 -3.78
N LEU A 137 -9.80 14.40 -3.14
CA LEU A 137 -10.15 14.74 -1.77
C LEU A 137 -9.11 14.22 -0.78
N ALA A 138 -8.60 13.00 -0.95
CA ALA A 138 -7.53 12.48 -0.10
C ALA A 138 -6.25 13.33 -0.19
N MET A 139 -5.86 13.75 -1.39
CA MET A 139 -4.73 14.66 -1.61
C MET A 139 -4.95 16.02 -0.94
N LEU A 140 -6.19 16.52 -0.94
CA LEU A 140 -6.57 17.72 -0.21
C LEU A 140 -6.52 17.51 1.31
N PHE A 141 -7.08 16.41 1.82
CA PHE A 141 -7.06 16.05 3.25
C PHE A 141 -5.64 15.87 3.77
N CYS A 142 -4.72 15.35 2.95
CA CYS A 142 -3.30 15.20 3.25
C CYS A 142 -2.48 16.46 2.98
N GLN A 143 -3.10 17.59 2.63
CA GLN A 143 -2.45 18.88 2.35
C GLN A 143 -1.43 18.85 1.19
N LYS A 144 -1.57 17.88 0.28
CA LYS A 144 -0.74 17.71 -0.92
C LYS A 144 -1.22 18.55 -2.11
N MET A 145 -2.40 19.16 -1.99
CA MET A 145 -3.03 19.91 -3.07
C MET A 145 -3.72 21.18 -2.55
N ARG A 146 -3.71 22.25 -3.36
CA ARG A 146 -4.43 23.49 -3.03
C ARG A 146 -5.95 23.29 -3.21
N PRO A 147 -6.80 23.83 -2.32
CA PRO A 147 -8.26 23.68 -2.42
C PRO A 147 -8.84 24.11 -3.77
N ILE A 148 -8.36 25.21 -4.35
CA ILE A 148 -8.86 25.72 -5.63
C ILE A 148 -8.54 24.77 -6.80
N THR A 149 -7.37 24.14 -6.79
CA THR A 149 -6.99 23.15 -7.80
C THR A 149 -7.84 21.89 -7.63
N ALA A 150 -8.10 21.47 -6.39
CA ALA A 150 -8.94 20.32 -6.10
C ALA A 150 -10.37 20.54 -6.63
N ILE A 151 -10.96 21.73 -6.41
CA ILE A 151 -12.27 22.08 -6.98
C ILE A 151 -12.27 21.98 -8.50
N GLY A 152 -11.25 22.50 -9.17
CA GLY A 152 -11.15 22.39 -10.63
C GLY A 152 -11.03 20.94 -11.11
N TYR A 153 -10.27 20.10 -10.40
CA TYR A 153 -10.19 18.66 -10.69
C TYR A 153 -11.55 17.99 -10.53
N LEU A 154 -12.29 18.26 -9.45
CA LEU A 154 -13.62 17.71 -9.23
C LEU A 154 -14.58 18.04 -10.37
N VAL A 155 -14.59 19.30 -10.83
CA VAL A 155 -15.43 19.73 -11.95
C VAL A 155 -15.06 19.00 -13.24
N CYS A 156 -13.76 18.93 -13.56
CA CYS A 156 -13.27 18.26 -14.76
C CYS A 156 -13.52 16.75 -14.74
N GLN A 157 -13.32 16.10 -13.60
CA GLN A 157 -13.59 14.68 -13.42
C GLN A 157 -15.09 14.39 -13.60
N LEU A 158 -15.97 15.16 -12.95
CA LEU A 158 -17.42 15.02 -13.11
C LEU A 158 -17.86 15.22 -14.56
N GLY A 159 -17.32 16.23 -15.24
CA GLY A 159 -17.56 16.43 -16.67
C GLY A 159 -17.11 15.23 -17.52
N GLY A 160 -15.92 14.68 -17.24
CA GLY A 160 -15.39 13.50 -17.92
C GLY A 160 -16.29 12.27 -17.72
N GLY A 161 -16.76 12.05 -16.49
CA GLY A 161 -17.71 10.98 -16.18
C GLY A 161 -19.04 11.12 -16.92
N ILE A 162 -19.60 12.32 -17.01
CA ILE A 162 -20.85 12.58 -17.75
C ILE A 162 -20.65 12.29 -19.24
N VAL A 163 -19.55 12.78 -19.83
CA VAL A 163 -19.25 12.52 -21.24
C VAL A 163 -19.02 11.04 -21.50
N ALA A 164 -18.41 10.30 -20.57
CA ALA A 164 -18.32 8.85 -20.67
C ALA A 164 -19.70 8.19 -20.80
N GLY A 165 -20.66 8.58 -19.95
CA GLY A 165 -22.03 8.06 -20.00
C GLY A 165 -22.74 8.41 -21.32
N LEU A 166 -22.62 9.65 -21.79
CA LEU A 166 -23.20 10.06 -23.08
C LEU A 166 -22.59 9.30 -24.26
N LEU A 167 -21.28 9.05 -24.23
CA LEU A 167 -20.60 8.25 -25.25
C LEU A 167 -21.05 6.79 -25.21
N THR A 168 -21.25 6.20 -24.03
CA THR A 168 -21.83 4.86 -23.93
C THR A 168 -23.23 4.81 -24.56
N LEU A 169 -24.12 5.74 -24.19
CA LEU A 169 -25.47 5.82 -24.78
C LEU A 169 -25.40 5.88 -26.30
N PHE A 170 -24.54 6.75 -26.84
CA PHE A 170 -24.36 6.88 -28.28
C PHE A 170 -23.86 5.60 -28.96
N LEU A 171 -22.87 4.91 -28.36
CA LEU A 171 -22.28 3.71 -28.95
C LEU A 171 -23.21 2.49 -28.88
N GLU A 172 -24.04 2.38 -27.84
CA GLU A 172 -24.95 1.25 -27.64
C GLU A 172 -26.29 1.46 -28.34
N ASP A 173 -26.75 2.71 -28.50
CA ASP A 173 -27.90 3.04 -29.36
C ASP A 173 -27.66 2.61 -30.82
N ILE A 174 -26.42 2.74 -31.32
CA ILE A 174 -26.02 2.23 -32.63
C ILE A 174 -26.18 0.69 -32.73
N LYS A 175 -26.07 -0.03 -31.62
CA LYS A 175 -26.25 -1.50 -31.57
C LYS A 175 -27.69 -1.91 -31.32
N GLY A 176 -28.56 -0.99 -30.90
CA GLY A 176 -29.91 -1.30 -30.43
C GLY A 176 -29.95 -1.96 -29.04
N ASP A 177 -28.85 -1.85 -28.27
CA ASP A 177 -28.73 -2.40 -26.92
C ASP A 177 -28.94 -1.31 -25.85
N ASN A 178 -29.32 -1.72 -24.63
CA ASN A 178 -29.40 -0.79 -23.50
C ASN A 178 -27.99 -0.46 -23.00
N ALA A 179 -27.65 0.82 -22.93
CA ALA A 179 -26.33 1.22 -22.49
C ALA A 179 -26.09 0.83 -21.01
N PRO A 180 -24.93 0.25 -20.66
CA PRO A 180 -24.72 -0.33 -19.34
C PRO A 180 -24.22 0.70 -18.34
N TYR A 181 -24.65 0.56 -17.11
CA TYR A 181 -24.26 1.43 -16.01
C TYR A 181 -24.04 0.59 -14.74
N PRO A 182 -23.29 1.11 -13.75
CA PRO A 182 -23.06 0.38 -12.52
C PRO A 182 -24.37 0.23 -11.74
N VAL A 183 -24.62 -1.00 -11.30
CA VAL A 183 -25.82 -1.36 -10.52
C VAL A 183 -25.41 -2.18 -9.31
N VAL A 184 -26.22 -2.09 -8.25
CA VAL A 184 -26.13 -3.03 -7.14
C VAL A 184 -26.51 -4.42 -7.66
N GLY A 185 -25.66 -5.39 -7.38
CA GLY A 185 -25.83 -6.77 -7.84
C GLY A 185 -27.15 -7.38 -7.38
N LYS A 186 -27.72 -8.27 -8.20
CA LYS A 186 -28.96 -8.99 -7.83
C LYS A 186 -28.77 -9.74 -6.52
N GLY A 187 -29.66 -9.52 -5.56
CA GLY A 187 -29.59 -10.15 -4.23
C GLY A 187 -28.71 -9.40 -3.21
N HIS A 188 -28.11 -8.27 -3.60
CA HIS A 188 -27.35 -7.41 -2.69
C HIS A 188 -28.12 -6.13 -2.34
N SER A 189 -27.86 -5.63 -1.15
CA SER A 189 -28.34 -4.34 -0.64
C SER A 189 -27.35 -3.22 -0.96
N GLU A 190 -27.85 -1.98 -0.96
CA GLU A 190 -27.02 -0.79 -1.18
C GLU A 190 -25.91 -0.66 -0.14
N LEU A 191 -26.17 -1.07 1.11
CA LEU A 191 -25.15 -1.05 2.16
C LEU A 191 -23.98 -2.01 1.85
N GLN A 192 -24.28 -3.20 1.33
CA GLN A 192 -23.23 -4.14 0.90
C GLN A 192 -22.40 -3.56 -0.25
N ALA A 193 -23.05 -2.85 -1.19
CA ALA A 193 -22.35 -2.14 -2.26
C ALA A 193 -21.46 -1.01 -1.72
N VAL A 194 -21.95 -0.20 -0.77
CA VAL A 194 -21.17 0.87 -0.11
C VAL A 194 -19.93 0.32 0.59
N VAL A 195 -20.04 -0.83 1.28
CA VAL A 195 -18.90 -1.47 1.95
C VAL A 195 -17.84 -1.90 0.93
N CYS A 196 -18.24 -2.50 -0.20
CA CYS A 196 -17.31 -2.83 -1.28
C CYS A 196 -16.61 -1.59 -1.85
N GLU A 197 -17.38 -0.57 -2.20
CA GLU A 197 -16.86 0.70 -2.73
C GLU A 197 -15.87 1.35 -1.76
N LEU A 198 -16.19 1.36 -0.46
CA LEU A 198 -15.30 1.84 0.60
C LEU A 198 -13.98 1.07 0.64
N LEU A 199 -14.02 -0.26 0.76
CA LEU A 199 -12.81 -1.07 1.01
C LEU A 199 -11.82 -1.00 -0.16
N PHE A 200 -12.30 -1.07 -1.39
CA PHE A 200 -11.43 -0.98 -2.56
C PHE A 200 -10.96 0.45 -2.83
N THR A 201 -11.75 1.48 -2.51
CA THR A 201 -11.26 2.86 -2.54
C THR A 201 -10.17 3.11 -1.51
N ILE A 202 -10.17 2.47 -0.33
CA ILE A 202 -9.04 2.57 0.61
C ILE A 202 -7.73 2.17 -0.08
N VAL A 203 -7.72 1.03 -0.79
CA VAL A 203 -6.52 0.54 -1.48
C VAL A 203 -6.11 1.49 -2.61
N VAL A 204 -7.05 1.88 -3.48
CA VAL A 204 -6.80 2.80 -4.60
C VAL A 204 -6.20 4.12 -4.11
N VAL A 205 -6.81 4.72 -3.09
CA VAL A 205 -6.34 6.00 -2.52
C VAL A 205 -5.00 5.84 -1.81
N LYS A 206 -4.81 4.77 -1.03
CA LYS A 206 -3.54 4.53 -0.32
C LYS A 206 -2.38 4.39 -1.30
N VAL A 207 -2.56 3.62 -2.39
CA VAL A 207 -1.56 3.51 -3.47
C VAL A 207 -1.21 4.89 -4.04
N MET A 208 -2.22 5.74 -4.31
CA MET A 208 -2.01 7.07 -4.88
C MET A 208 -1.26 8.01 -3.91
N LEU A 209 -1.60 7.99 -2.61
CA LEU A 209 -0.90 8.79 -1.61
C LEU A 209 0.56 8.34 -1.43
N ASP A 210 0.82 7.03 -1.40
CA ASP A 210 2.19 6.49 -1.30
C ASP A 210 3.00 6.79 -2.56
N ALA A 211 2.37 6.77 -3.73
CA ALA A 211 3.00 7.10 -5.00
C ALA A 211 3.47 8.55 -5.06
N ASP A 212 2.62 9.48 -4.61
CA ASP A 212 2.96 10.90 -4.54
C ASP A 212 4.11 11.14 -3.55
N GLU A 213 4.07 10.50 -2.39
CA GLU A 213 5.14 10.62 -1.40
C GLU A 213 6.49 10.13 -1.94
N ARG A 214 6.51 8.97 -2.61
CA ARG A 214 7.71 8.42 -3.25
C ARG A 214 8.26 9.35 -4.32
N LYS A 215 7.38 10.00 -5.09
CA LYS A 215 7.77 11.02 -6.09
C LYS A 215 8.46 12.20 -5.40
N LEU A 216 7.89 12.74 -4.32
CA LEU A 216 8.50 13.85 -3.58
C LEU A 216 9.88 13.50 -3.00
N LEU A 217 9.99 12.32 -2.38
CA LEU A 217 11.25 11.80 -1.84
C LEU A 217 12.34 11.65 -2.91
N SER A 218 11.98 11.13 -4.08
CA SER A 218 12.91 10.98 -5.21
C SER A 218 13.47 12.31 -5.71
N LEU A 219 12.65 13.37 -5.70
CA LEU A 219 13.04 14.72 -6.09
C LEU A 219 13.94 15.39 -5.03
N ALA A 220 13.71 15.11 -3.75
CA ALA A 220 14.49 15.67 -2.64
C ALA A 220 15.93 15.13 -2.59
N ALA A 221 16.18 13.90 -3.05
CA ALA A 221 17.48 13.21 -2.93
C ALA A 221 18.62 13.74 -3.83
N ARG A 222 18.41 14.80 -4.64
CA ARG A 222 19.41 15.59 -5.44
C ARG A 222 20.43 14.85 -6.33
N HIS A 223 20.45 13.51 -6.37
CA HIS A 223 21.30 12.66 -7.22
C HIS A 223 20.52 11.62 -8.04
N ALA A 224 19.21 11.79 -8.17
CA ALA A 224 18.38 10.96 -9.04
C ALA A 224 18.13 11.68 -10.36
N LEU A 225 18.66 11.13 -11.45
CA LEU A 225 18.12 11.38 -12.78
C LEU A 225 16.60 11.07 -12.77
N PRO A 226 15.79 11.79 -13.55
CA PRO A 226 14.33 11.66 -13.61
C PRO A 226 13.83 10.42 -14.39
N GLU A 227 14.60 9.34 -14.38
CA GLU A 227 14.27 8.05 -15.00
C GLU A 227 14.08 7.09 -13.82
N GLU A 228 12.89 6.82 -13.32
CA GLU A 228 11.80 6.11 -13.98
C GLU A 228 10.49 6.53 -13.31
N GLY A 229 9.51 6.93 -14.11
CA GLY A 229 8.16 7.22 -13.64
C GLY A 229 7.65 6.07 -12.77
N THR A 230 7.38 6.38 -11.52
CA THR A 230 6.86 5.49 -10.49
C THR A 230 5.87 4.50 -11.10
N PHE A 231 6.09 3.20 -10.89
CA PHE A 231 5.16 2.11 -11.25
C PHE A 231 3.83 2.18 -10.47
N PHE A 232 3.42 3.36 -10.00
CA PHE A 232 2.15 3.57 -9.30
C PHE A 232 0.96 3.30 -10.19
N GLY A 233 1.07 3.59 -11.50
CA GLY A 233 0.06 3.23 -12.49
C GLY A 233 -0.27 1.75 -12.46
N LEU A 234 0.76 0.92 -12.25
CA LEU A 234 0.59 -0.52 -12.07
C LEU A 234 -0.03 -0.88 -10.73
N GLY A 235 0.37 -0.22 -9.63
CA GLY A 235 -0.26 -0.41 -8.32
C GLY A 235 -1.77 -0.12 -8.34
N VAL A 236 -2.17 1.04 -8.90
CA VAL A 236 -3.56 1.48 -8.94
C VAL A 236 -4.38 0.70 -9.97
N GLY A 237 -3.77 0.32 -11.10
CA GLY A 237 -4.38 -0.59 -12.08
C GLY A 237 -4.64 -1.97 -11.47
N MET A 238 -3.68 -2.57 -10.80
CA MET A 238 -3.83 -3.88 -10.15
C MET A 238 -4.84 -3.83 -8.98
N ALA A 239 -4.89 -2.74 -8.20
CA ALA A 239 -5.94 -2.53 -7.19
C ALA A 239 -7.33 -2.57 -7.84
N THR A 240 -7.47 -1.91 -8.99
CA THR A 240 -8.72 -1.80 -9.75
C THR A 240 -9.12 -3.12 -10.39
N ILE A 241 -8.17 -3.91 -10.93
CA ILE A 241 -8.43 -5.26 -11.46
C ILE A 241 -8.93 -6.18 -10.33
N GLY A 242 -8.21 -6.18 -9.21
CA GLY A 242 -8.55 -7.02 -8.05
C GLY A 242 -9.92 -6.68 -7.46
N GLY A 243 -10.19 -5.39 -7.27
CA GLY A 243 -11.48 -4.91 -6.80
C GLY A 243 -12.60 -5.12 -7.81
N GLY A 244 -12.32 -4.96 -9.10
CA GLY A 244 -13.28 -5.17 -10.17
C GLY A 244 -13.83 -6.59 -10.22
N ILE A 245 -12.94 -7.58 -10.15
CA ILE A 245 -13.33 -9.01 -10.16
C ILE A 245 -14.05 -9.38 -8.86
N SER A 246 -13.63 -8.81 -7.73
CA SER A 246 -14.18 -9.11 -6.40
C SER A 246 -15.53 -8.44 -6.13
N ALA A 247 -15.62 -7.13 -6.30
CA ALA A 247 -16.78 -6.32 -5.95
C ALA A 247 -17.69 -5.99 -7.13
N GLY A 248 -17.29 -6.27 -8.37
CA GLY A 248 -18.09 -6.02 -9.57
C GLY A 248 -19.49 -6.64 -9.49
N PRO A 249 -19.62 -7.94 -9.15
CA PRO A 249 -20.92 -8.58 -8.98
C PRO A 249 -21.79 -8.02 -7.85
N ILE A 250 -21.25 -7.20 -6.95
CA ILE A 250 -21.94 -6.68 -5.75
C ILE A 250 -22.33 -5.21 -5.94
N SER A 251 -21.41 -4.38 -6.43
CA SER A 251 -21.51 -2.91 -6.44
C SER A 251 -21.36 -2.27 -7.82
N GLY A 252 -20.96 -3.04 -8.84
CA GLY A 252 -20.48 -2.50 -10.12
C GLY A 252 -19.02 -2.06 -10.10
N ALA A 253 -18.36 -2.05 -8.93
CA ALA A 253 -16.91 -1.81 -8.74
C ALA A 253 -16.37 -0.57 -9.47
N VAL A 254 -16.94 0.58 -9.15
CA VAL A 254 -16.58 1.85 -9.80
C VAL A 254 -15.42 2.53 -9.08
N PHE A 255 -15.45 2.52 -7.74
CA PHE A 255 -14.47 3.10 -6.83
C PHE A 255 -14.17 4.59 -7.07
N ASN A 256 -15.08 5.28 -7.77
CA ASN A 256 -14.87 6.61 -8.34
C ASN A 256 -16.19 7.39 -8.39
N PRO A 257 -16.34 8.45 -7.56
CA PRO A 257 -17.57 9.24 -7.54
C PRO A 257 -17.89 9.92 -8.87
N ALA A 258 -16.91 10.35 -9.66
CA ALA A 258 -17.17 11.02 -10.92
C ALA A 258 -17.70 10.06 -11.99
N VAL A 259 -17.13 8.85 -12.08
CA VAL A 259 -17.63 7.81 -12.99
C VAL A 259 -19.02 7.36 -12.56
N GLY A 260 -19.23 7.08 -11.27
CA GLY A 260 -20.54 6.66 -10.75
C GLY A 260 -21.61 7.72 -11.00
N THR A 261 -21.31 9.00 -10.73
CA THR A 261 -22.20 10.12 -11.00
C THR A 261 -22.52 10.23 -12.48
N GLY A 262 -21.51 10.24 -13.34
CA GLY A 262 -21.67 10.46 -14.76
C GLY A 262 -22.51 9.40 -15.46
N LEU A 263 -22.23 8.12 -15.16
CA LEU A 263 -22.98 7.01 -15.73
C LEU A 263 -24.42 7.00 -15.20
N LEU A 264 -24.66 7.12 -13.90
CA LEU A 264 -26.02 7.07 -13.36
C LEU A 264 -26.88 8.28 -13.75
N LEU A 265 -26.28 9.48 -13.84
CA LEU A 265 -27.00 10.69 -14.17
C LEU A 265 -27.59 10.64 -15.59
N VAL A 266 -26.83 10.16 -16.57
CA VAL A 266 -27.32 10.07 -17.96
C VAL A 266 -28.37 8.98 -18.16
N HIS A 267 -28.42 8.02 -17.23
CA HIS A 267 -29.40 6.93 -17.18
C HIS A 267 -30.61 7.23 -16.27
N ASP A 268 -30.74 8.46 -15.77
CA ASP A 268 -31.82 8.89 -14.86
C ASP A 268 -31.93 8.09 -13.55
N HIS A 269 -30.78 7.65 -13.01
CA HIS A 269 -30.67 6.92 -11.74
C HIS A 269 -29.99 7.75 -10.64
N VAL A 270 -30.42 9.01 -10.51
CA VAL A 270 -29.85 9.99 -9.58
C VAL A 270 -29.91 9.50 -8.12
N GLU A 271 -30.95 8.72 -7.78
CA GLU A 271 -31.17 8.14 -6.46
C GLU A 271 -30.10 7.13 -6.03
N LYS A 272 -29.25 6.64 -6.93
CA LYS A 272 -28.17 5.68 -6.63
C LYS A 272 -26.79 6.32 -6.54
N ILE A 273 -26.64 7.58 -6.97
CA ILE A 273 -25.35 8.28 -7.04
C ILE A 273 -24.66 8.33 -5.66
N TRP A 274 -25.44 8.43 -4.58
CA TRP A 274 -24.90 8.52 -3.22
C TRP A 274 -24.02 7.33 -2.83
N ILE A 275 -24.27 6.12 -3.36
CA ILE A 275 -23.49 4.91 -3.09
C ILE A 275 -22.02 5.14 -3.47
N TYR A 276 -21.83 5.72 -4.66
CA TYR A 276 -20.52 5.99 -5.26
C TYR A 276 -19.85 7.26 -4.74
N TRP A 277 -20.50 8.00 -3.83
CA TRP A 277 -19.90 9.08 -3.06
C TRP A 277 -19.57 8.65 -1.64
N VAL A 278 -20.54 8.09 -0.92
CA VAL A 278 -20.38 7.74 0.50
C VAL A 278 -19.29 6.70 0.69
N GLY A 279 -19.33 5.58 -0.04
CA GLY A 279 -18.31 4.54 0.05
C GLY A 279 -16.91 5.08 -0.26
N PRO A 280 -16.69 5.62 -1.47
CA PRO A 280 -15.36 6.10 -1.87
C PRO A 280 -14.82 7.26 -1.02
N VAL A 281 -15.65 8.23 -0.60
CA VAL A 281 -15.17 9.33 0.26
C VAL A 281 -14.79 8.84 1.64
N LEU A 282 -15.57 7.93 2.25
CA LEU A 282 -15.18 7.31 3.52
C LEU A 282 -13.88 6.50 3.37
N GLY A 283 -13.74 5.77 2.26
CA GLY A 283 -12.51 5.06 1.93
C GLY A 283 -11.32 5.99 1.80
N ALA A 284 -11.49 7.15 1.16
CA ALA A 284 -10.46 8.18 1.06
C ALA A 284 -10.05 8.74 2.42
N VAL A 285 -11.00 9.04 3.31
CA VAL A 285 -10.72 9.51 4.68
C VAL A 285 -9.91 8.49 5.47
N ILE A 286 -10.31 7.21 5.42
CA ILE A 286 -9.59 6.14 6.13
C ILE A 286 -8.18 5.96 5.55
N ALA A 287 -8.05 5.94 4.22
CA ALA A 287 -6.75 5.84 3.55
C ALA A 287 -5.81 7.01 3.90
N SER A 288 -6.32 8.24 3.95
CA SER A 288 -5.57 9.40 4.41
C SER A 288 -5.10 9.25 5.87
N GLY A 289 -5.93 8.70 6.75
CA GLY A 289 -5.56 8.41 8.13
C GLY A 289 -4.44 7.38 8.25
N ILE A 290 -4.57 6.25 7.53
CA ILE A 290 -3.53 5.21 7.47
C ILE A 290 -2.23 5.80 6.91
N TRP A 291 -2.32 6.54 5.80
CA TRP A 291 -1.18 7.16 5.14
C TRP A 291 -0.41 8.10 6.08
N ARG A 292 -1.11 9.00 6.80
CA ARG A 292 -0.46 9.93 7.74
C ARG A 292 0.38 9.18 8.79
N VAL A 293 -0.18 8.13 9.37
CA VAL A 293 0.50 7.29 10.37
C VAL A 293 1.69 6.54 9.75
N THR A 294 1.58 6.03 8.52
CA THR A 294 2.65 5.27 7.87
C THR A 294 3.76 6.15 7.27
N THR A 295 3.46 7.38 6.85
CA THR A 295 4.45 8.25 6.20
C THR A 295 5.37 8.92 7.22
N GLU A 296 4.84 9.34 8.37
CA GLU A 296 5.68 9.83 9.48
C GLU A 296 6.71 8.76 9.89
N TRP A 297 6.31 7.49 9.87
CA TRP A 297 7.17 6.34 10.06
C TRP A 297 8.26 6.22 8.99
N ASP A 298 7.87 6.20 7.72
CA ASP A 298 8.79 5.99 6.59
C ASP A 298 9.82 7.14 6.48
N MET A 299 9.41 8.39 6.70
CA MET A 299 10.27 9.56 6.67
C MET A 299 11.31 9.56 7.78
N ALA A 300 10.92 9.19 9.00
CA ALA A 300 11.84 9.10 10.13
C ALA A 300 12.93 8.02 9.93
N MET A 301 12.67 7.02 9.09
CA MET A 301 13.65 5.98 8.71
C MET A 301 14.60 6.43 7.58
N LEU A 302 14.21 7.41 6.75
CA LEU A 302 14.97 7.84 5.57
C LEU A 302 16.01 8.95 5.84
N ASP A 303 15.81 9.78 6.85
CA ASP A 303 16.46 11.10 6.92
C ASP A 303 17.73 11.23 7.80
N MET A 304 18.45 10.15 8.18
CA MET A 304 19.55 10.32 9.15
C MET A 304 20.86 9.55 8.92
N PRO A 305 22.02 10.24 8.96
CA PRO A 305 23.22 9.68 9.58
C PRO A 305 22.91 9.37 11.05
N PHE A 306 23.08 8.11 11.44
CA PHE A 306 22.67 7.49 12.72
C PHE A 306 23.13 8.20 14.01
N ASN A 307 23.94 9.25 13.93
CA ASN A 307 24.58 9.89 15.08
C ASN A 307 23.89 11.17 15.56
N GLN A 308 22.95 11.74 14.80
CA GLN A 308 22.28 12.99 15.18
C GLN A 308 20.84 13.06 14.64
N THR A 309 19.88 12.46 15.33
CA THR A 309 18.73 13.19 15.92
C THR A 309 17.73 12.24 16.59
N ARG A 310 17.36 12.60 17.82
CA ARG A 310 16.13 12.14 18.46
C ARG A 310 14.96 12.82 17.77
N PHE A 311 14.45 12.27 16.67
CA PHE A 311 13.01 12.31 16.49
C PHE A 311 12.48 11.18 17.36
N GLU A 312 11.93 11.54 18.52
CA GLU A 312 11.19 10.62 19.38
C GLU A 312 9.91 10.22 18.63
N ILE A 313 10.01 9.35 17.62
CA ILE A 313 8.86 8.53 17.28
C ILE A 313 8.53 7.81 18.59
N GLU A 314 7.35 8.07 19.16
CA GLU A 314 7.00 7.40 20.39
C GLU A 314 7.18 5.88 20.22
N PRO A 315 7.81 5.18 21.18
CA PRO A 315 8.12 3.76 21.06
C PRO A 315 6.91 2.90 20.63
N MET A 316 5.69 3.33 20.96
CA MET A 316 4.45 2.68 20.52
C MET A 316 4.26 2.67 19.00
N TRP A 317 4.54 3.75 18.27
CA TRP A 317 4.35 3.77 16.81
C TRP A 317 5.36 2.86 16.10
N ARG A 318 6.57 2.70 16.66
CA ARG A 318 7.55 1.72 16.18
C ARG A 318 7.04 0.28 16.19
N ILE A 319 6.15 0.00 17.14
CA ILE A 319 5.53 -1.31 17.24
C ILE A 319 4.23 -1.30 16.44
N ALA A 320 3.34 -0.32 16.57
CA ALA A 320 1.98 -0.43 16.00
C ALA A 320 1.92 -0.42 14.46
N VAL A 321 2.67 0.46 13.79
CA VAL A 321 2.51 0.72 12.34
C VAL A 321 2.72 -0.53 11.47
N PRO A 322 3.82 -1.30 11.65
CA PRO A 322 4.03 -2.50 10.83
C PRO A 322 2.89 -3.52 10.96
N HIS A 323 2.32 -3.68 12.16
CA HIS A 323 1.24 -4.64 12.42
C HIS A 323 -0.10 -4.19 11.84
N VAL A 324 -0.39 -2.89 11.87
CA VAL A 324 -1.56 -2.32 11.19
C VAL A 324 -1.47 -2.59 9.69
N MET A 325 -0.28 -2.47 9.10
CA MET A 325 -0.10 -2.72 7.68
C MET A 325 -0.15 -4.22 7.33
N GLU A 326 0.39 -5.09 8.18
CA GLU A 326 0.22 -6.54 8.05
C GLU A 326 -1.25 -6.96 8.16
N PHE A 327 -2.00 -6.37 9.09
CA PHE A 327 -3.45 -6.55 9.18
C PHE A 327 -4.14 -6.10 7.89
N PHE A 328 -3.90 -4.86 7.45
CA PHE A 328 -4.55 -4.27 6.27
C PHE A 328 -4.33 -5.11 5.00
N GLY A 329 -3.07 -5.48 4.72
CA GLY A 329 -2.76 -6.24 3.51
C GLY A 329 -3.30 -7.67 3.54
N THR A 330 -3.20 -8.37 4.68
CA THR A 330 -3.80 -9.70 4.81
C THR A 330 -5.32 -9.64 4.73
N PHE A 331 -5.93 -8.61 5.32
CA PHE A 331 -7.38 -8.40 5.25
C PHE A 331 -7.81 -8.27 3.80
N MET A 332 -7.19 -7.39 3.01
CA MET A 332 -7.59 -7.17 1.63
C MET A 332 -7.39 -8.40 0.74
N VAL A 333 -6.26 -9.12 0.89
CA VAL A 333 -6.03 -10.38 0.14
C VAL A 333 -7.06 -11.44 0.53
N CYS A 334 -7.32 -11.65 1.81
CA CYS A 334 -8.32 -12.62 2.28
C CYS A 334 -9.74 -12.23 1.87
N PHE A 335 -10.06 -10.94 1.90
CA PHE A 335 -11.37 -10.42 1.48
C PHE A 335 -11.61 -10.69 0.00
N VAL A 336 -10.60 -10.52 -0.85
CA VAL A 336 -10.67 -10.88 -2.28
C VAL A 336 -10.83 -12.38 -2.47
N ILE A 337 -10.09 -13.23 -1.75
CA ILE A 337 -10.29 -14.71 -1.80
C ILE A 337 -11.75 -15.06 -1.46
N ALA A 338 -12.28 -14.48 -0.39
CA ALA A 338 -13.63 -14.77 0.09
C ALA A 338 -14.72 -14.31 -0.88
N THR A 339 -14.65 -13.06 -1.35
CA THR A 339 -15.65 -12.46 -2.26
C THR A 339 -15.63 -13.04 -3.67
N THR A 340 -14.46 -13.47 -4.15
CA THR A 340 -14.34 -14.19 -5.43
C THR A 340 -14.78 -15.66 -5.35
N ARG A 341 -15.17 -16.13 -4.15
CA ARG A 341 -15.64 -17.50 -3.86
C ARG A 341 -14.63 -18.59 -4.23
N TRP A 342 -13.35 -18.26 -4.21
CA TRP A 342 -12.28 -19.20 -4.56
C TRP A 342 -12.33 -20.48 -3.70
N GLY A 343 -12.02 -21.63 -4.29
CA GLY A 343 -11.98 -22.94 -3.63
C GLY A 343 -13.34 -23.57 -3.27
N ALA A 344 -14.39 -22.77 -3.04
CA ALA A 344 -15.70 -23.25 -2.58
C ALA A 344 -16.62 -23.81 -3.70
N GLY A 345 -16.09 -24.19 -4.86
CA GLY A 345 -16.85 -24.76 -5.99
C GLY A 345 -17.73 -23.77 -6.76
N ALA A 346 -17.77 -22.50 -6.35
CA ALA A 346 -18.54 -21.41 -6.99
C ALA A 346 -17.66 -20.18 -7.31
N GLY A 347 -16.35 -20.38 -7.43
CA GLY A 347 -15.39 -19.30 -7.66
C GLY A 347 -15.49 -18.71 -9.05
N VAL A 348 -15.25 -17.40 -9.18
CA VAL A 348 -15.13 -16.76 -10.49
C VAL A 348 -13.83 -17.23 -11.18
N PRO A 349 -13.82 -17.53 -12.49
CA PRO A 349 -12.62 -18.07 -13.15
C PRO A 349 -11.37 -17.17 -13.06
N LEU A 350 -11.56 -15.85 -12.91
CA LEU A 350 -10.48 -14.88 -12.73
C LEU A 350 -10.11 -14.60 -11.27
N ALA A 351 -10.60 -15.37 -10.30
CA ALA A 351 -10.23 -15.21 -8.90
C ALA A 351 -8.70 -15.20 -8.67
N PRO A 352 -7.87 -16.06 -9.31
CA PRO A 352 -6.42 -15.99 -9.16
C PRO A 352 -5.83 -14.63 -9.57
N LEU A 353 -6.32 -14.06 -10.68
CA LEU A 353 -5.91 -12.73 -11.15
C LEU A 353 -6.29 -11.67 -10.12
N ALA A 354 -7.48 -11.75 -9.52
CA ALA A 354 -7.92 -10.81 -8.50
C ALA A 354 -7.03 -10.86 -7.25
N ILE A 355 -6.74 -12.08 -6.76
CA ILE A 355 -5.92 -12.34 -5.57
C ILE A 355 -4.50 -11.81 -5.78
N GLY A 356 -3.89 -12.13 -6.91
CA GLY A 356 -2.56 -11.64 -7.27
C GLY A 356 -2.51 -10.13 -7.42
N SER A 357 -3.51 -9.54 -8.11
CA SER A 357 -3.57 -8.09 -8.33
C SER A 357 -3.74 -7.31 -7.03
N MET A 358 -4.58 -7.81 -6.12
CA MET A 358 -4.68 -7.24 -4.78
C MET A 358 -3.38 -7.36 -3.99
N LYS A 359 -2.68 -8.49 -4.08
CA LYS A 359 -1.36 -8.63 -3.43
C LYS A 359 -0.36 -7.62 -3.98
N VAL A 360 -0.32 -7.36 -5.29
CA VAL A 360 0.54 -6.30 -5.87
C VAL A 360 0.21 -4.93 -5.25
N ALA A 361 -1.06 -4.54 -5.23
CA ALA A 361 -1.49 -3.24 -4.71
C ALA A 361 -1.23 -3.06 -3.21
N ALA A 362 -1.52 -4.10 -2.42
CA ALA A 362 -1.30 -4.09 -0.98
C ALA A 362 0.20 -4.02 -0.64
N VAL A 363 1.05 -4.78 -1.37
CA VAL A 363 2.50 -4.74 -1.16
C VAL A 363 3.07 -3.38 -1.54
N TYR A 364 2.63 -2.81 -2.67
CA TYR A 364 3.02 -1.45 -3.06
C TYR A 364 2.75 -0.45 -1.92
N SER A 365 1.62 -0.60 -1.24
CA SER A 365 1.16 0.32 -0.20
C SER A 365 1.81 0.14 1.18
N ALA A 366 2.46 -1.00 1.43
CA ALA A 366 2.84 -1.44 2.77
C ALA A 366 4.31 -1.86 2.92
N SER A 367 5.02 -2.05 1.80
CA SER A 367 6.36 -2.64 1.80
C SER A 367 7.37 -1.82 2.61
N GLN A 368 7.21 -0.50 2.65
CA GLN A 368 8.09 0.41 3.40
C GLN A 368 7.86 0.29 4.91
N SER A 369 6.60 0.17 5.32
CA SER A 369 6.23 0.19 6.72
C SER A 369 6.32 -1.18 7.41
N SER A 370 6.10 -2.28 6.69
CA SER A 370 5.99 -3.63 7.29
C SER A 370 6.80 -4.74 6.62
N MET A 371 7.45 -4.47 5.48
CA MET A 371 7.90 -5.50 4.52
C MET A 371 6.76 -6.28 3.85
N ALA A 372 5.49 -6.03 4.16
CA ALA A 372 4.31 -6.52 3.46
C ALA A 372 4.23 -8.04 3.26
N HIS A 373 4.56 -8.81 4.30
CA HIS A 373 4.56 -10.27 4.25
C HIS A 373 3.14 -10.79 3.95
N PHE A 374 2.16 -10.32 4.71
CA PHE A 374 0.74 -10.67 4.68
C PHE A 374 0.45 -12.17 4.78
N ASN A 375 1.43 -12.93 5.27
CA ASN A 375 1.46 -14.38 5.21
C ASN A 375 2.37 -14.91 6.33
N PRO A 376 1.86 -15.76 7.23
CA PRO A 376 2.67 -16.34 8.29
C PRO A 376 3.87 -17.15 7.79
N ALA A 377 3.75 -17.86 6.66
CA ALA A 377 4.86 -18.61 6.08
C ALA A 377 5.98 -17.68 5.58
N VAL A 378 5.62 -16.56 4.94
CA VAL A 378 6.60 -15.55 4.51
C VAL A 378 7.28 -14.90 5.72
N THR A 379 6.50 -14.62 6.77
CA THR A 379 7.00 -14.07 8.03
C THR A 379 7.98 -15.02 8.71
N ALA A 380 7.67 -16.32 8.75
CA ALA A 380 8.57 -17.34 9.27
C ALA A 380 9.86 -17.44 8.43
N ALA A 381 9.76 -17.44 7.10
CA ALA A 381 10.92 -17.46 6.22
C ALA A 381 11.84 -16.26 6.46
N ALA A 382 11.28 -15.05 6.59
CA ALA A 382 12.02 -13.83 6.90
C ALA A 382 12.71 -13.89 8.27
N LEU A 383 12.05 -14.48 9.28
CA LEU A 383 12.62 -14.73 10.60
C LEU A 383 13.81 -15.70 10.53
N PHE A 384 13.68 -16.83 9.83
CA PHE A 384 14.76 -17.80 9.66
C PHE A 384 15.98 -17.21 8.94
N CYS A 385 15.77 -16.24 8.05
CA CYS A 385 16.85 -15.51 7.38
C CYS A 385 17.40 -14.34 8.21
N GLY A 386 16.92 -14.10 9.43
CA GLY A 386 17.39 -13.02 10.31
C GLY A 386 17.05 -11.61 9.79
N LEU A 387 15.98 -11.46 9.00
CA LEU A 387 15.61 -10.17 8.41
C LEU A 387 15.05 -9.17 9.43
N PHE A 388 14.59 -9.64 10.59
CA PHE A 388 14.09 -8.80 11.68
C PHE A 388 15.18 -8.31 12.65
N THR A 389 16.35 -8.94 12.69
CA THR A 389 17.33 -8.78 13.81
C THR A 389 18.49 -7.86 13.44
N ARG A 390 18.20 -6.80 12.66
CA ARG A 390 19.22 -6.01 11.94
C ARG A 390 19.95 -4.96 12.77
N GLU A 391 19.42 -4.52 13.91
CA GLU A 391 20.04 -3.47 14.74
C GLU A 391 21.03 -4.01 15.77
N ALA A 392 20.90 -5.28 16.16
CA ALA A 392 21.86 -5.97 17.01
C ALA A 392 21.86 -7.46 16.68
N ARG A 393 23.02 -8.00 16.25
CA ARG A 393 23.26 -9.46 16.19
C ARG A 393 23.51 -10.05 17.58
N ASP A 394 23.09 -9.34 18.63
CA ASP A 394 23.10 -9.83 19.98
C ASP A 394 21.82 -10.62 20.27
N MET A 395 21.81 -11.29 21.41
CA MET A 395 20.68 -12.12 21.83
C MET A 395 19.38 -11.31 21.97
N ILE A 396 19.47 -10.02 22.33
CA ILE A 396 18.33 -9.13 22.58
C ILE A 396 17.63 -8.77 21.27
N GLY A 397 18.39 -8.40 20.24
CA GLY A 397 17.88 -8.14 18.90
C GLY A 397 17.20 -9.38 18.28
N TRP A 398 17.71 -10.58 18.60
CA TRP A 398 17.09 -11.83 18.15
C TRP A 398 15.71 -12.06 18.78
N TRP A 399 15.58 -11.86 20.09
CA TRP A 399 14.28 -11.95 20.78
C TRP A 399 13.28 -10.91 20.29
N PHE A 400 13.72 -9.68 20.03
CA PHE A 400 12.86 -8.63 19.46
C PHE A 400 12.32 -9.03 18.07
N GLY A 401 13.17 -9.63 17.23
CA GLY A 401 12.77 -10.13 15.92
C GLY A 401 11.73 -11.25 16.00
N ILE A 402 11.87 -12.18 16.94
CA ILE A 402 10.86 -13.22 17.19
C ILE A 402 9.53 -12.60 17.61
N ILE A 403 9.55 -11.67 18.58
CA ILE A 403 8.33 -11.03 19.07
C ILE A 403 7.61 -10.31 17.92
N THR A 404 8.34 -9.58 17.09
CA THR A 404 7.79 -8.89 15.92
C THR A 404 7.17 -9.88 14.94
N ALA A 405 7.86 -10.97 14.61
CA ALA A 405 7.34 -12.01 13.72
C ALA A 405 6.08 -12.68 14.28
N VAL A 406 6.02 -12.94 15.59
CA VAL A 406 4.83 -13.49 16.25
C VAL A 406 3.66 -12.51 16.16
N LEU A 407 3.89 -11.24 16.46
CA LEU A 407 2.85 -10.22 16.38
C LEU A 407 2.36 -9.99 14.95
N TYR A 408 3.23 -10.11 13.93
CA TYR A 408 2.85 -10.12 12.52
C TYR A 408 1.88 -11.26 12.24
N VAL A 409 2.22 -12.49 12.65
CA VAL A 409 1.35 -13.67 12.46
C VAL A 409 0.00 -13.46 13.15
N VAL A 410 -0.02 -12.89 14.35
CA VAL A 410 -1.27 -12.55 15.07
C VAL A 410 -2.10 -11.54 14.27
N ALA A 411 -1.49 -10.44 13.80
CA ALA A 411 -2.19 -9.44 13.00
C ALA A 411 -2.79 -10.04 11.71
N GLN A 412 -2.02 -10.89 11.03
CA GLN A 412 -2.45 -11.58 9.81
C GLN A 412 -3.60 -12.56 10.07
N LEU A 413 -3.58 -13.30 11.19
CA LEU A 413 -4.67 -14.19 11.56
C LEU A 413 -5.96 -13.41 11.87
N ILE A 414 -5.87 -12.37 12.70
CA ILE A 414 -7.04 -11.51 13.02
C ILE A 414 -7.61 -10.91 11.73
N ALA A 415 -6.74 -10.46 10.82
CA ALA A 415 -7.15 -9.92 9.52
C ALA A 415 -7.91 -10.95 8.66
N SER A 416 -7.49 -12.22 8.67
CA SER A 416 -8.20 -13.27 7.93
C SER A 416 -9.60 -13.52 8.48
N PHE A 417 -9.76 -13.60 9.81
CA PHE A 417 -11.08 -13.73 10.44
C PHE A 417 -11.98 -12.51 10.17
N ALA A 418 -11.42 -11.30 10.27
CA ALA A 418 -12.15 -10.07 9.98
C ALA A 418 -12.59 -10.01 8.51
N ALA A 419 -11.70 -10.37 7.58
CA ALA A 419 -12.00 -10.43 6.15
C ALA A 419 -13.12 -11.43 5.84
N ALA A 420 -13.07 -12.62 6.46
CA ALA A 420 -14.14 -13.61 6.34
C ALA A 420 -15.48 -13.07 6.87
N GLY A 421 -15.50 -12.44 8.05
CA GLY A 421 -16.73 -11.89 8.63
C GLY A 421 -17.36 -10.80 7.74
N VAL A 422 -16.52 -9.87 7.25
CA VAL A 422 -17.00 -8.80 6.35
C VAL A 422 -17.44 -9.36 4.99
N ALA A 423 -16.72 -10.34 4.43
CA ALA A 423 -17.12 -11.00 3.20
C ALA A 423 -18.45 -11.73 3.34
N ALA A 424 -18.71 -12.39 4.47
CA ALA A 424 -19.97 -13.09 4.72
C ALA A 424 -21.14 -12.11 4.76
N PHE A 425 -20.93 -10.95 5.41
CA PHE A 425 -21.90 -9.86 5.41
C PHE A 425 -22.17 -9.34 3.99
N VAL A 426 -21.12 -9.05 3.22
CA VAL A 426 -21.24 -8.48 1.88
C VAL A 426 -21.88 -9.45 0.89
N LEU A 427 -21.52 -10.73 0.96
CA LEU A 427 -22.02 -11.77 0.05
C LEU A 427 -23.46 -12.21 0.38
N GLY A 428 -23.91 -12.05 1.63
CA GLY A 428 -25.18 -12.63 2.11
C GLY A 428 -25.24 -14.17 1.98
N ALA A 429 -24.08 -14.81 1.84
CA ALA A 429 -23.91 -16.21 1.49
C ALA A 429 -22.55 -16.71 2.03
N PRO A 430 -22.31 -18.04 2.04
CA PRO A 430 -21.01 -18.59 2.45
C PRO A 430 -19.85 -18.01 1.64
N ASN A 431 -18.74 -17.79 2.35
CA ASN A 431 -17.51 -17.24 1.78
C ASN A 431 -16.79 -18.22 0.86
N GLY A 432 -15.97 -17.69 -0.05
CA GLY A 432 -14.84 -18.42 -0.60
C GLY A 432 -13.80 -18.75 0.46
N TYR A 433 -13.21 -19.93 0.35
CA TYR A 433 -12.09 -20.35 1.16
C TYR A 433 -11.30 -21.44 0.42
N PRO A 434 -9.98 -21.54 0.66
CA PRO A 434 -9.19 -22.66 0.15
C PRO A 434 -9.80 -23.98 0.61
N LEU A 435 -10.13 -24.86 -0.34
CA LEU A 435 -10.70 -26.17 -0.09
C LEU A 435 -9.90 -27.22 -0.86
N ALA A 436 -9.40 -28.22 -0.15
CA ALA A 436 -8.64 -29.29 -0.77
C ALA A 436 -9.56 -30.24 -1.53
N ASN A 437 -9.15 -30.63 -2.74
CA ASN A 437 -9.98 -31.44 -3.63
C ASN A 437 -9.94 -32.91 -3.19
N GLY A 438 -11.13 -33.49 -2.94
CA GLY A 438 -11.26 -34.87 -2.47
C GLY A 438 -10.72 -35.94 -3.41
N ASN A 439 -10.45 -35.61 -4.68
CA ASN A 439 -9.83 -36.52 -5.65
C ASN A 439 -8.32 -36.69 -5.46
N TYR A 440 -7.68 -35.86 -4.64
CA TYR A 440 -6.25 -35.89 -4.41
C TYR A 440 -5.93 -36.35 -2.99
N SER A 441 -4.74 -36.96 -2.84
CA SER A 441 -4.28 -37.44 -1.54
C SER A 441 -3.82 -36.28 -0.64
N PHE A 442 -3.79 -36.51 0.67
CA PHE A 442 -3.18 -35.58 1.64
C PHE A 442 -1.76 -35.14 1.22
N HIS A 443 -0.94 -36.08 0.73
CA HIS A 443 0.43 -35.79 0.28
C HIS A 443 0.45 -34.87 -0.94
N SER A 444 -0.49 -35.06 -1.88
CA SER A 444 -0.64 -34.19 -3.04
C SER A 444 -0.95 -32.76 -2.63
N HIS A 445 -1.86 -32.57 -1.67
CA HIS A 445 -2.18 -31.25 -1.12
C HIS A 445 -0.98 -30.63 -0.42
N LEU A 446 -0.28 -31.41 0.43
CA LEU A 446 0.87 -30.93 1.18
C LEU A 446 2.01 -30.47 0.27
N ILE A 447 2.33 -31.25 -0.76
CA ILE A 447 3.38 -30.91 -1.74
C ILE A 447 2.97 -29.68 -2.55
N ALA A 448 1.73 -29.62 -3.02
CA ALA A 448 1.20 -28.48 -3.76
C ALA A 448 1.32 -27.17 -2.97
N GLU A 449 0.86 -27.17 -1.72
CA GLU A 449 0.96 -26.03 -0.81
C GLU A 449 2.42 -25.66 -0.52
N ALA A 450 3.30 -26.65 -0.30
CA ALA A 450 4.71 -26.41 0.01
C ALA A 450 5.48 -25.80 -1.16
N VAL A 451 5.31 -26.30 -2.39
CA VAL A 451 6.06 -25.83 -3.57
C VAL A 451 5.72 -24.39 -3.93
N PHE A 452 4.44 -24.02 -3.91
CA PHE A 452 4.04 -22.65 -4.26
C PHE A 452 4.17 -21.66 -3.10
N SER A 453 4.12 -22.14 -1.84
CA SER A 453 4.52 -21.31 -0.70
C SER A 453 6.03 -21.08 -0.67
N PHE A 454 6.83 -22.06 -1.09
CA PHE A 454 8.27 -21.87 -1.34
C PHE A 454 8.47 -20.76 -2.37
N LEU A 455 7.80 -20.82 -3.53
CA LEU A 455 7.92 -19.78 -4.55
C LEU A 455 7.57 -18.40 -4.00
N THR A 456 6.42 -18.30 -3.32
CA THR A 456 5.93 -17.03 -2.75
C THR A 456 6.91 -16.47 -1.71
N ALA A 457 7.37 -17.29 -0.77
CA ALA A 457 8.33 -16.87 0.26
C ALA A 457 9.70 -16.53 -0.34
N TYR A 458 10.21 -17.35 -1.26
CA TYR A 458 11.53 -17.15 -1.88
C TYR A 458 11.58 -15.87 -2.72
N VAL A 459 10.53 -15.60 -3.50
CA VAL A 459 10.40 -14.34 -4.26
C VAL A 459 10.39 -13.16 -3.31
N VAL A 460 9.62 -13.22 -2.22
CA VAL A 460 9.61 -12.16 -1.20
C VAL A 460 11.01 -11.98 -0.63
N LEU A 461 11.68 -13.04 -0.17
CA LEU A 461 13.02 -12.94 0.42
C LEU A 461 14.03 -12.30 -0.53
N ILE A 462 14.08 -12.71 -1.81
CA ILE A 462 15.03 -12.18 -2.78
C ILE A 462 14.76 -10.72 -3.13
N THR A 463 13.49 -10.39 -3.37
CA THR A 463 13.12 -9.04 -3.87
C THR A 463 12.96 -8.02 -2.75
N SER A 464 12.68 -8.47 -1.51
CA SER A 464 12.68 -7.64 -0.31
C SER A 464 14.06 -7.49 0.33
N ASP A 465 15.06 -8.30 -0.07
CA ASP A 465 16.39 -8.23 0.52
C ASP A 465 17.09 -6.91 0.24
N THR A 466 17.04 -6.10 1.26
CA THR A 466 17.68 -4.81 1.44
C THR A 466 19.12 -4.92 1.95
N GLN A 467 19.73 -6.12 2.11
CA GLN A 467 21.16 -6.21 2.46
C GLN A 467 22.06 -5.66 1.35
N GLY A 468 21.69 -5.84 0.08
CA GLY A 468 22.35 -5.14 -1.04
C GLY A 468 22.09 -3.63 -1.07
N ALA A 469 21.19 -3.10 -0.24
CA ALA A 469 20.82 -1.68 -0.23
C ALA A 469 21.68 -0.82 0.73
N ARG A 470 22.38 -1.41 1.70
CA ARG A 470 23.30 -0.64 2.59
C ARG A 470 24.73 -0.55 2.08
N LEU A 471 25.23 -1.57 1.37
CA LEU A 471 26.57 -1.53 0.76
C LEU A 471 26.57 -0.84 -0.63
N HIS A 472 25.42 -0.79 -1.31
CA HIS A 472 25.27 -0.17 -2.63
C HIS A 472 24.12 0.85 -2.66
N PHE A 473 24.17 1.85 -1.76
CA PHE A 473 23.31 3.04 -1.84
C PHE A 473 23.40 3.77 -3.19
N HIS A 474 24.37 3.42 -4.04
CA HIS A 474 24.61 4.07 -5.32
C HIS A 474 23.91 3.45 -6.55
N GLU A 475 23.43 2.20 -6.55
CA GLU A 475 23.19 1.53 -7.86
C GLU A 475 21.89 0.75 -8.12
N SER A 476 20.87 0.70 -7.25
CA SER A 476 19.59 0.11 -7.71
C SER A 476 18.37 0.74 -7.03
N LYS A 477 17.80 1.70 -7.78
CA LYS A 477 16.73 2.64 -7.44
C LYS A 477 15.30 2.08 -7.68
N ASN A 478 15.18 0.76 -7.90
CA ASN A 478 14.02 0.15 -8.56
C ASN A 478 13.40 -1.08 -7.85
N ARG A 479 13.85 -1.43 -6.64
CA ARG A 479 13.54 -2.77 -6.07
C ARG A 479 12.13 -2.94 -5.49
N TRP A 480 11.46 -1.88 -5.05
CA TRP A 480 10.16 -1.99 -4.36
C TRP A 480 9.00 -2.37 -5.29
N TYR A 481 9.01 -1.89 -6.53
CA TYR A 481 7.99 -2.26 -7.51
C TYR A 481 8.19 -3.68 -8.02
N GLN A 482 9.46 -4.11 -8.17
CA GLN A 482 9.80 -5.48 -8.56
C GLN A 482 9.33 -6.46 -7.48
N TYR A 483 9.52 -6.10 -6.21
CA TYR A 483 8.98 -6.86 -5.08
C TYR A 483 7.45 -6.98 -5.13
N SER A 484 6.76 -5.84 -5.29
CA SER A 484 5.29 -5.81 -5.36
C SER A 484 4.76 -6.70 -6.48
N LEU A 485 5.34 -6.58 -7.68
CA LEU A 485 4.96 -7.38 -8.84
C LEU A 485 5.25 -8.85 -8.66
N ALA A 486 6.50 -9.18 -8.32
CA ALA A 486 6.94 -10.56 -8.25
C ALA A 486 6.16 -11.32 -7.18
N SER A 487 5.91 -10.71 -6.02
CA SER A 487 5.12 -11.34 -4.96
C SER A 487 3.66 -11.58 -5.35
N GLY A 488 3.02 -10.62 -6.01
CA GLY A 488 1.64 -10.78 -6.47
C GLY A 488 1.50 -11.79 -7.61
N PHE A 489 2.39 -11.78 -8.59
CA PHE A 489 2.40 -12.76 -9.68
C PHE A 489 2.79 -14.17 -9.22
N ALA A 490 3.68 -14.31 -8.23
CA ALA A 490 4.00 -15.61 -7.63
C ALA A 490 2.76 -16.22 -6.94
N LEU A 491 2.01 -15.41 -6.18
CA LEU A 491 0.76 -15.84 -5.57
C LEU A 491 -0.28 -16.22 -6.64
N MET A 492 -0.46 -15.36 -7.66
CA MET A 492 -1.37 -15.65 -8.79
C MET A 492 -1.03 -16.97 -9.47
N ALA A 493 0.25 -17.20 -9.79
CA ALA A 493 0.71 -18.42 -10.45
C ALA A 493 0.43 -19.66 -9.60
N GLY A 494 0.67 -19.60 -8.29
CA GLY A 494 0.34 -20.70 -7.38
C GLY A 494 -1.16 -20.94 -7.26
N THR A 495 -1.95 -19.89 -7.16
CA THR A 495 -3.41 -20.02 -7.12
C THR A 495 -3.95 -20.68 -8.38
N VAL A 496 -3.45 -20.34 -9.57
CA VAL A 496 -3.81 -21.03 -10.82
C VAL A 496 -3.32 -22.48 -10.82
N ALA A 497 -2.05 -22.71 -10.49
CA ALA A 497 -1.40 -24.00 -10.73
C ALA A 497 -1.87 -25.11 -9.78
N VAL A 498 -2.17 -24.78 -8.52
CA VAL A 498 -2.54 -25.77 -7.49
C VAL A 498 -3.92 -25.55 -6.89
N GLY A 499 -4.68 -24.60 -7.42
CA GLY A 499 -6.05 -24.32 -6.99
C GLY A 499 -6.96 -25.55 -6.99
N ASP A 500 -6.98 -26.28 -8.10
CA ASP A 500 -7.82 -27.48 -8.25
C ASP A 500 -7.30 -28.69 -7.46
N VAL A 501 -6.09 -28.61 -6.92
CA VAL A 501 -5.47 -29.66 -6.11
C VAL A 501 -5.73 -29.38 -4.63
N SER A 502 -5.11 -28.33 -4.06
CA SER A 502 -5.16 -28.05 -2.62
C SER A 502 -6.14 -26.96 -2.23
N GLY A 503 -6.76 -26.26 -3.19
CA GLY A 503 -7.45 -25.00 -2.94
C GLY A 503 -6.51 -23.78 -2.89
N ALA A 504 -5.20 -24.00 -3.04
CA ALA A 504 -4.15 -22.99 -3.06
C ALA A 504 -4.27 -21.93 -1.94
N ALA A 505 -4.24 -22.36 -0.68
CA ALA A 505 -4.21 -21.41 0.43
C ALA A 505 -2.93 -20.57 0.38
N LEU A 506 -1.78 -21.25 0.23
CA LEU A 506 -0.41 -20.71 0.12
C LEU A 506 -0.03 -19.73 1.25
N ASN A 507 -0.86 -19.66 2.28
CA ASN A 507 -0.89 -18.66 3.32
C ASN A 507 -1.68 -19.23 4.51
N PRO A 508 -1.02 -19.56 5.63
CA PRO A 508 -1.70 -20.09 6.80
C PRO A 508 -2.81 -19.20 7.35
N ALA A 509 -2.71 -17.87 7.20
CA ALA A 509 -3.79 -16.98 7.62
C ALA A 509 -5.05 -17.22 6.76
N ALA A 510 -4.92 -17.18 5.43
CA ALA A 510 -6.02 -17.44 4.49
C ALA A 510 -6.60 -18.87 4.66
N GLY A 511 -5.74 -19.86 4.88
CA GLY A 511 -6.14 -21.25 5.15
C GLY A 511 -6.68 -21.50 6.57
N THR A 512 -6.79 -20.47 7.42
CA THR A 512 -7.34 -20.59 8.78
C THR A 512 -8.61 -19.78 8.94
N GLY A 513 -8.55 -18.44 8.79
CA GLY A 513 -9.68 -17.58 9.12
C GLY A 513 -10.87 -17.79 8.20
N LEU A 514 -10.63 -17.89 6.89
CA LEU A 514 -11.67 -18.09 5.88
C LEU A 514 -12.46 -19.41 6.08
N PRO A 515 -11.80 -20.60 6.11
CA PRO A 515 -12.54 -21.86 6.24
C PRO A 515 -13.19 -22.01 7.62
N LEU A 516 -12.56 -21.55 8.71
CA LEU A 516 -13.15 -21.67 10.05
C LEU A 516 -14.41 -20.84 10.22
N VAL A 517 -14.46 -19.62 9.66
CA VAL A 517 -15.71 -18.82 9.63
C VAL A 517 -16.78 -19.49 8.77
N ALA A 518 -16.39 -20.22 7.73
CA ALA A 518 -17.30 -21.06 6.95
C ALA A 518 -17.68 -22.39 7.65
N GLY A 519 -17.22 -22.65 8.88
CA GLY A 519 -17.51 -23.86 9.63
C GLY A 519 -16.71 -25.10 9.18
N VAL A 520 -15.63 -24.90 8.42
CA VAL A 520 -14.79 -25.97 7.88
C VAL A 520 -13.41 -25.93 8.52
N ALA A 521 -13.04 -26.99 9.23
CA ALA A 521 -11.73 -27.10 9.88
C ALA A 521 -10.82 -28.19 9.27
N ARG A 522 -11.37 -29.03 8.39
CA ARG A 522 -10.73 -30.27 7.91
C ARG A 522 -9.34 -30.05 7.31
N ASP A 523 -9.19 -29.02 6.48
CA ASP A 523 -7.98 -28.81 5.67
C ASP A 523 -6.99 -27.83 6.32
N VAL A 524 -7.36 -27.21 7.46
CA VAL A 524 -6.51 -26.25 8.20
C VAL A 524 -5.10 -26.81 8.50
N PRO A 525 -4.92 -28.08 8.93
CA PRO A 525 -3.58 -28.62 9.16
C PRO A 525 -2.68 -28.59 7.90
N ILE A 526 -3.25 -28.87 6.72
CA ILE A 526 -2.52 -28.86 5.44
C ILE A 526 -2.01 -27.43 5.16
N TYR A 527 -2.85 -26.43 5.40
CA TYR A 527 -2.55 -25.02 5.16
C TYR A 527 -1.59 -24.40 6.16
N TRP A 528 -1.22 -25.12 7.22
CA TRP A 528 -0.07 -24.77 8.06
C TRP A 528 1.17 -25.57 7.66
N MET A 529 1.06 -26.90 7.58
CA MET A 529 2.20 -27.79 7.34
C MET A 529 2.87 -27.52 5.99
N GLY A 530 2.08 -27.42 4.92
CA GLY A 530 2.59 -27.19 3.56
C GLY A 530 3.31 -25.85 3.46
N PRO A 531 2.65 -24.72 3.76
CA PRO A 531 3.29 -23.43 3.66
C PRO A 531 4.50 -23.23 4.58
N MET A 532 4.51 -23.81 5.78
CA MET A 532 5.68 -23.77 6.68
C MET A 532 6.87 -24.57 6.12
N LEU A 533 6.62 -25.73 5.51
CA LEU A 533 7.66 -26.49 4.81
C LEU A 533 8.22 -25.67 3.65
N GLY A 534 7.36 -25.04 2.85
CA GLY A 534 7.77 -24.14 1.77
C GLY A 534 8.63 -22.97 2.27
N ALA A 535 8.24 -22.35 3.39
CA ALA A 535 8.99 -21.27 4.03
C ALA A 535 10.40 -21.68 4.47
N LEU A 536 10.54 -22.85 5.10
CA LEU A 536 11.84 -23.40 5.51
C LEU A 536 12.75 -23.65 4.30
N LEU A 537 12.20 -24.26 3.24
CA LEU A 537 12.94 -24.50 1.99
C LEU A 537 13.36 -23.18 1.33
N ALA A 538 12.49 -22.17 1.35
CA ALA A 538 12.77 -20.86 0.78
C ALA A 538 13.90 -20.16 1.54
N ALA A 539 13.87 -20.20 2.87
CA ALA A 539 14.93 -19.65 3.72
C ALA A 539 16.28 -20.34 3.48
N ALA A 540 16.28 -21.67 3.33
CA ALA A 540 17.49 -22.43 2.98
C ALA A 540 18.03 -22.06 1.60
N ALA A 541 17.17 -22.02 0.58
CA ALA A 541 17.55 -21.63 -0.78
C ALA A 541 18.09 -20.20 -0.83
N PHE A 542 17.45 -19.26 -0.12
CA PHE A 542 17.89 -17.87 -0.02
C PHE A 542 19.27 -17.76 0.63
N SER A 543 19.49 -18.49 1.72
CA SER A 543 20.78 -18.53 2.42
C SER A 543 21.90 -19.05 1.51
N ILE A 544 21.63 -20.08 0.70
CA ILE A 544 22.59 -20.61 -0.28
C ILE A 544 22.87 -19.59 -1.40
N ALA A 545 21.84 -18.93 -1.93
CA ALA A 545 21.99 -17.93 -2.98
C ALA A 545 22.84 -16.72 -2.52
N GLN A 546 22.65 -16.27 -1.29
CA GLN A 546 23.40 -15.18 -0.64
C GLN A 546 24.91 -15.48 -0.51
N VAL A 547 25.28 -16.72 -0.18
CA VAL A 547 26.70 -17.13 -0.06
C VAL A 547 27.46 -16.90 -1.36
N LYS A 548 26.81 -17.10 -2.50
CA LYS A 548 27.43 -16.93 -3.82
C LYS A 548 27.62 -15.44 -4.19
N SER A 549 26.69 -14.59 -3.80
CA SER A 549 26.76 -13.14 -4.02
C SER A 549 27.86 -12.48 -3.16
N ARG A 550 28.04 -12.91 -1.91
CA ARG A 550 29.11 -12.38 -1.05
C ARG A 550 30.51 -12.71 -1.58
N LYS A 551 30.71 -13.91 -2.13
CA LYS A 551 31.99 -14.32 -2.76
C LYS A 551 32.33 -13.55 -4.03
N SER A 552 31.35 -12.98 -4.73
CA SER A 552 31.60 -12.17 -5.95
C SER A 552 31.97 -10.70 -5.66
N VAL A 553 31.81 -10.23 -4.41
CA VAL A 553 32.18 -8.86 -4.00
C VAL A 553 33.66 -8.77 -3.58
N ASP A 554 34.36 -9.90 -3.45
CA ASP A 554 35.83 -9.99 -3.34
C ASP A 554 36.54 -9.72 -4.68
N LEU A 555 36.16 -8.64 -5.37
CA LEU A 555 36.92 -8.09 -6.49
C LEU A 555 38.09 -7.24 -5.96
N PRO A 556 39.28 -7.28 -6.59
CA PRO A 556 40.55 -6.76 -6.06
C PRO A 556 40.57 -5.28 -5.66
N PHE A 557 39.55 -4.50 -6.00
CA PHE A 557 39.42 -3.09 -5.62
C PHE A 557 39.34 -2.88 -4.09
N TYR A 558 38.74 -3.81 -3.34
CA TYR A 558 38.54 -3.65 -1.90
C TYR A 558 39.75 -4.04 -1.02
N ARG A 559 40.76 -4.74 -1.57
CA ARG A 559 42.01 -5.01 -0.83
C ARG A 559 42.82 -3.76 -0.53
N HIS A 560 42.62 -2.65 -1.26
CA HIS A 560 43.37 -1.42 -1.03
C HIS A 560 42.85 -0.56 0.12
N VAL A 561 41.69 -0.87 0.70
CA VAL A 561 41.05 -0.06 1.77
C VAL A 561 41.18 -0.70 3.16
N GLY A 562 41.87 -1.83 3.30
CA GLY A 562 42.27 -2.38 4.61
C GLY A 562 41.13 -2.83 5.52
N ILE A 563 39.92 -3.04 5.00
CA ILE A 563 38.80 -3.59 5.77
C ILE A 563 38.90 -5.12 5.74
N ASN A 564 39.60 -5.69 6.71
CA ASN A 564 39.57 -7.13 6.96
C ASN A 564 38.27 -7.47 7.71
N TYR A 565 37.47 -8.36 7.12
CA TYR A 565 36.45 -9.10 7.87
C TYR A 565 37.09 -10.41 8.32
N ASP A 566 37.40 -10.53 9.61
CA ASP A 566 37.83 -11.80 10.19
C ASP A 566 36.62 -12.75 10.25
N ILE A 567 36.83 -13.96 9.72
CA ILE A 567 35.86 -15.04 9.51
C ILE A 567 35.59 -15.79 10.82
#